data_AF-V5FM81-F1
#
_entry.id   AF-V5FM81-F1
#
_cell.length_a   1.000
_cell.length_b   1.000
_cell.length_c   1.000
_cell.angle_alpha   90.00
_cell.angle_beta   90.00
_cell.angle_gamma   90.00
#
_symmetry.space_group_name_H-M   'P 1'
#
loop_
_entity.id
_entity.type
_entity.pdbx_description
1 polymer ?
#
loop_
_entity_poly.entity_id
_entity_poly.type
_entity_poly.pdbx_seq_one_letter_code
_entity_poly.pdbx_strand_id
1 'polypeptide(L)'
;MLTGLLIRYQPNNILVNYEEAAGCGNVTVNNVQISDLEDAVILPSGKWLRGPLCGNAMWRRPESWCRSRQNYASDVFSFGIVMIYVILNEMIFRVDEGRLKASDSWRDVLSLHISYFADEDGLGSLLEHIRADNPFYGRLIDLAHSFGPEIPECLSDIGTMQKKTLET
;
A
#
# COMPACT_ATOMS: atom_id res chain seq x y z
N MET A 1 -10.42 23.12 -12.25
CA MET A 1 -10.31 22.23 -11.09
C MET A 1 -9.75 20.92 -11.62
N LEU A 2 -8.54 20.51 -11.21
CA LEU A 2 -7.91 19.29 -11.73
C LEU A 2 -8.65 18.06 -11.19
N THR A 3 -9.33 17.33 -12.05
CA THR A 3 -9.80 15.97 -11.80
C THR A 3 -8.61 15.03 -11.94
N GLY A 4 -8.23 14.35 -10.85
CA GLY A 4 -7.17 13.35 -10.86
C GLY A 4 -7.72 11.94 -11.16
N LEU A 5 -6.85 11.08 -11.68
CA LEU A 5 -7.14 9.69 -11.98
C LEU A 5 -6.55 8.80 -10.87
N LEU A 6 -7.38 8.03 -10.17
CA LEU A 6 -6.93 6.98 -9.26
C LEU A 6 -6.51 5.76 -10.08
N ILE A 7 -5.25 5.34 -9.96
CA ILE A 7 -4.67 4.29 -10.80
C ILE A 7 -4.07 3.11 -10.02
N ARG A 8 -3.70 2.08 -10.78
CA ARG A 8 -3.21 0.79 -10.30
C ARG A 8 -1.71 0.71 -10.60
N TYR A 9 -0.88 1.32 -9.73
CA TYR A 9 0.58 1.24 -9.90
C TYR A 9 1.10 -0.17 -9.58
N GLN A 10 1.73 -0.78 -10.59
CA GLN A 10 2.55 -1.99 -10.51
C GLN A 10 3.61 -1.91 -11.62
N PRO A 11 4.77 -2.56 -11.49
CA PRO A 11 5.85 -2.42 -12.47
C PRO A 11 5.43 -2.78 -13.89
N ASN A 12 4.60 -3.81 -14.04
CA ASN A 12 4.11 -4.28 -15.34
C ASN A 12 3.27 -3.24 -16.11
N ASN A 13 2.78 -2.21 -15.43
CA ASN A 13 1.95 -1.15 -16.02
C ASN A 13 2.79 0.06 -16.46
N ILE A 14 4.13 0.02 -16.29
CA ILE A 14 5.06 1.04 -16.75
C ILE A 14 5.75 0.52 -18.02
N LEU A 15 5.35 1.08 -19.16
CA LEU A 15 5.92 0.72 -20.45
C LEU A 15 7.07 1.67 -20.78
N VAL A 16 8.22 1.10 -21.11
CA VAL A 16 9.42 1.86 -21.46
C VAL A 16 9.75 1.58 -22.92
N ASN A 17 9.71 2.62 -23.76
CA ASN A 17 10.30 2.58 -25.09
C ASN A 17 11.79 2.90 -24.95
N TYR A 18 12.65 1.94 -25.25
CA TYR A 18 14.09 2.11 -25.15
C TYR A 18 14.82 1.46 -26.33
N GLU A 19 16.01 1.98 -26.61
CA GLU A 19 16.97 1.40 -27.53
C GLU A 19 18.18 0.91 -26.75
N GLU A 20 18.65 -0.29 -27.09
CA GLU A 20 19.88 -0.85 -26.52
C GLU A 20 20.95 -0.88 -27.61
N ALA A 21 22.03 -0.13 -27.39
CA ALA A 21 23.12 -0.06 -28.35
C ALA A 21 23.92 -1.38 -28.32
N ALA A 22 24.08 -2.00 -29.51
CA ALA A 22 24.73 -3.30 -29.63
C ALA A 22 26.16 -3.27 -29.06
N GLY A 23 26.41 -4.11 -28.04
CA GLY A 23 27.74 -4.39 -27.53
C GLY A 23 28.29 -3.47 -26.43
N CYS A 24 27.59 -2.40 -26.03
CA CYS A 24 28.06 -1.50 -24.97
C CYS A 24 27.16 -1.46 -23.72
N GLY A 25 26.00 -2.12 -23.73
CA GLY A 25 25.08 -2.15 -22.60
C GLY A 25 24.45 -0.78 -22.25
N ASN A 26 24.63 0.23 -23.11
CA ASN A 26 23.98 1.53 -22.92
C ASN A 26 22.52 1.44 -23.38
N VAL A 27 21.62 1.75 -22.45
CA VAL A 27 20.17 1.87 -22.68
C VAL A 27 19.81 3.34 -22.84
N THR A 28 19.19 3.69 -23.95
CA THR A 28 18.60 5.02 -24.18
C THR A 28 17.10 4.92 -24.04
N VAL A 29 16.53 5.58 -23.03
CA VAL A 29 15.08 5.63 -22.82
C VAL A 29 14.49 6.74 -23.69
N ASN A 30 13.66 6.37 -24.65
CA ASN A 30 12.99 7.28 -25.58
C ASN A 30 11.68 7.82 -25.01
N ASN A 31 10.91 6.97 -24.32
CA ASN A 31 9.62 7.34 -23.75
C ASN A 31 9.21 6.40 -22.61
N VAL A 32 8.42 6.89 -21.67
CA VAL A 32 7.79 6.10 -20.60
C VAL A 32 6.30 6.41 -20.55
N GLN A 33 5.47 5.36 -20.50
CA GLN A 33 4.01 5.49 -20.49
C GLN A 33 3.40 4.59 -19.42
N ILE A 34 2.28 5.05 -18.85
CA ILE A 34 1.44 4.23 -17.96
C ILE A 34 0.38 3.55 -18.83
N SER A 35 0.21 2.24 -18.67
CA SER A 35 -0.80 1.43 -19.34
C SER A 35 -1.83 0.89 -18.35
N ASP A 36 -2.73 0.01 -18.82
CA ASP A 36 -3.66 -0.75 -17.96
C ASP A 36 -4.57 0.17 -17.09
N LEU A 37 -5.26 1.08 -17.78
CA LEU A 37 -6.14 2.10 -17.18
C LEU A 37 -7.62 1.67 -17.15
N GLU A 38 -7.93 0.41 -17.47
CA GLU A 38 -9.33 -0.08 -17.56
C GLU A 38 -10.09 -0.01 -16.22
N ASP A 39 -9.36 -0.12 -15.11
CA ASP A 39 -9.87 -0.01 -13.75
C ASP A 39 -9.59 1.35 -13.09
N ALA A 40 -9.12 2.32 -13.87
CA ALA A 40 -8.82 3.64 -13.36
C ALA A 40 -10.11 4.44 -13.08
N VAL A 41 -10.12 5.20 -11.99
CA VAL A 41 -11.31 5.95 -11.56
C VAL A 41 -11.01 7.44 -11.57
N ILE A 42 -11.81 8.21 -12.31
CA ILE A 42 -11.78 9.67 -12.21
C ILE A 42 -12.43 10.04 -10.87
N LEU A 43 -11.62 10.55 -9.95
CA LEU A 43 -12.12 11.05 -8.68
C LEU A 43 -12.38 12.56 -8.79
N PRO A 44 -13.54 13.06 -8.36
CA PRO A 44 -13.72 14.49 -8.13
C PRO A 44 -12.87 14.98 -6.95
N SER A 45 -12.53 16.27 -6.94
CA SER A 45 -11.76 16.86 -5.85
C SER A 45 -12.43 16.63 -4.49
N GLY A 46 -11.63 16.24 -3.49
CA GLY A 46 -12.10 15.93 -2.13
C GLY A 46 -12.94 14.65 -2.00
N LYS A 47 -13.06 13.84 -3.06
CA LYS A 47 -13.74 12.54 -3.02
C LYS A 47 -12.75 11.40 -2.91
N TRP A 48 -13.28 10.23 -2.59
CA TRP A 48 -12.53 8.99 -2.43
C TRP A 48 -13.34 7.80 -2.95
N LEU A 49 -12.64 6.75 -3.34
CA LEU A 49 -13.22 5.44 -3.60
C LEU A 49 -13.24 4.63 -2.29
N ARG A 50 -14.31 3.89 -1.99
CA ARG A 50 -14.39 3.02 -0.79
C ARG A 50 -15.05 1.70 -1.16
N GLY A 51 -14.55 0.58 -0.63
CA GLY A 51 -15.14 -0.75 -0.80
C GLY A 51 -14.36 -1.70 -1.71
N PRO A 52 -14.08 -1.35 -2.99
CA PRO A 52 -13.35 -2.22 -3.90
C PRO A 52 -11.93 -2.55 -3.42
N LEU A 53 -11.55 -3.82 -3.58
CA LEU A 53 -10.14 -4.24 -3.48
C LEU A 53 -9.49 -3.98 -4.83
N CYS A 54 -8.95 -2.77 -4.97
CA CYS A 54 -8.26 -2.37 -6.18
C CYS A 54 -6.82 -2.89 -6.22
N GLY A 55 -6.37 -3.25 -7.42
CA GLY A 55 -4.97 -3.52 -7.74
C GLY A 55 -4.49 -4.91 -7.37
N ASN A 56 -3.26 -5.20 -7.79
CA ASN A 56 -2.55 -6.42 -7.43
C ASN A 56 -2.26 -6.43 -5.92
N ALA A 57 -2.45 -7.59 -5.27
CA ALA A 57 -2.33 -7.74 -3.83
C ALA A 57 -0.97 -7.29 -3.27
N MET A 58 0.12 -7.52 -4.01
CA MET A 58 1.49 -7.19 -3.58
C MET A 58 1.87 -5.72 -3.81
N TRP A 59 1.07 -4.96 -4.55
CA TRP A 59 1.32 -3.53 -4.82
C TRP A 59 0.25 -2.63 -4.19
N ARG A 60 -0.64 -3.23 -3.42
CA ARG A 60 -1.82 -2.59 -2.84
C ARG A 60 -1.43 -1.78 -1.61
N ARG A 61 -2.13 -0.67 -1.41
CA ARG A 61 -1.98 0.22 -0.25
C ARG A 61 -2.64 -0.37 1.01
N PRO A 62 -2.20 0.00 2.22
CA PRO A 62 -2.77 -0.58 3.45
C PRO A 62 -4.26 -0.25 3.64
N GLU A 63 -4.71 0.97 3.32
CA GLU A 63 -6.11 1.37 3.42
C GLU A 63 -7.00 0.68 2.36
N SER A 64 -6.41 0.28 1.23
CA SER A 64 -7.10 -0.49 0.19
C SER A 64 -7.38 -1.92 0.66
N TRP A 65 -6.43 -2.57 1.34
CA TRP A 65 -6.67 -3.85 2.03
C TRP A 65 -7.81 -3.76 3.04
N CYS A 66 -7.90 -2.63 3.74
CA CYS A 66 -8.97 -2.35 4.70
C CYS A 66 -10.30 -1.94 4.05
N ARG A 67 -10.37 -1.94 2.70
CA ARG A 67 -11.53 -1.46 1.91
C ARG A 67 -11.98 -0.05 2.29
N SER A 68 -11.05 0.77 2.77
CA SER A 68 -11.30 2.12 3.24
C SER A 68 -11.22 3.13 2.10
N ARG A 69 -11.22 4.41 2.46
CA ARG A 69 -11.18 5.59 1.59
C ARG A 69 -9.84 5.66 0.86
N GLN A 70 -9.87 5.48 -0.45
CA GLN A 70 -8.73 5.53 -1.37
C GLN A 70 -8.80 6.81 -2.20
N ASN A 71 -7.67 7.49 -2.36
CA ASN A 71 -7.57 8.75 -3.11
C ASN A 71 -6.19 8.84 -3.79
N TYR A 72 -5.80 10.01 -4.27
CA TYR A 72 -4.50 10.18 -4.95
C TYR A 72 -3.28 9.93 -4.07
N ALA A 73 -3.39 10.03 -2.74
CA ALA A 73 -2.30 9.63 -1.85
C ALA A 73 -2.03 8.12 -1.94
N SER A 74 -3.06 7.33 -2.25
CA SER A 74 -2.92 5.92 -2.55
C SER A 74 -2.00 5.74 -3.78
N ASP A 75 -2.16 6.51 -4.85
CA ASP A 75 -1.27 6.51 -6.03
C ASP A 75 0.18 6.78 -5.68
N VAL A 76 0.44 7.80 -4.87
CA VAL A 76 1.79 8.12 -4.38
C VAL A 76 2.39 6.95 -3.59
N PHE A 77 1.60 6.32 -2.70
CA PHE A 77 2.07 5.17 -1.92
C PHE A 77 2.52 4.01 -2.82
N SER A 78 1.65 3.55 -3.73
CA SER A 78 2.00 2.41 -4.61
C SER A 78 3.13 2.74 -5.56
N PHE A 79 3.23 3.98 -6.04
CA PHE A 79 4.39 4.42 -6.82
C PHE A 79 5.69 4.32 -6.01
N GLY A 80 5.66 4.70 -4.72
CA GLY A 80 6.80 4.51 -3.81
C GLY A 80 7.24 3.05 -3.70
N ILE A 81 6.31 2.10 -3.59
CA ILE A 81 6.62 0.67 -3.59
C ILE A 81 7.27 0.22 -4.91
N VAL A 82 6.80 0.74 -6.05
CA VAL A 82 7.44 0.47 -7.36
C VAL A 82 8.86 1.04 -7.40
N MET A 83 9.11 2.23 -6.85
CA MET A 83 10.47 2.79 -6.79
C MET A 83 11.41 1.95 -5.94
N ILE A 84 10.95 1.43 -4.79
CA ILE A 84 11.73 0.49 -3.98
C ILE A 84 12.09 -0.74 -4.80
N TYR A 85 11.13 -1.31 -5.53
CA TYR A 85 11.39 -2.44 -6.41
C TYR A 85 12.41 -2.11 -7.51
N VAL A 86 12.31 -0.95 -8.16
CA VAL A 86 13.26 -0.55 -9.21
C VAL A 86 14.68 -0.38 -8.67
N ILE A 87 14.83 0.20 -7.47
CA ILE A 87 16.15 0.48 -6.89
C ILE A 87 16.78 -0.78 -6.30
N LEU A 88 16.00 -1.60 -5.60
CA LEU A 88 16.51 -2.78 -4.87
C LEU A 88 16.36 -4.09 -5.65
N ASN A 89 15.60 -4.09 -6.74
CA ASN A 89 15.15 -5.29 -7.44
C ASN A 89 14.43 -6.30 -6.51
N GLU A 90 13.72 -5.78 -5.50
CA GLU A 90 13.07 -6.58 -4.48
C GLU A 90 11.59 -6.20 -4.32
N MET A 91 10.72 -7.21 -4.42
CA MET A 91 9.30 -7.07 -4.12
C MET A 91 9.10 -7.22 -2.61
N ILE A 92 9.17 -6.12 -1.86
CA ILE A 92 9.14 -6.14 -0.39
C ILE A 92 7.85 -6.71 0.20
N PHE A 93 6.75 -6.71 -0.55
CA PHE A 93 5.48 -7.31 -0.14
C PHE A 93 5.23 -8.68 -0.79
N ARG A 94 6.29 -9.35 -1.25
CA ARG A 94 6.18 -10.67 -1.87
C ARG A 94 5.68 -11.68 -0.85
N VAL A 95 4.54 -12.28 -1.16
CA VAL A 95 3.95 -13.39 -0.43
C VAL A 95 3.76 -14.54 -1.41
N ASP A 96 3.94 -15.78 -0.95
CA ASP A 96 3.73 -16.98 -1.76
C ASP A 96 2.31 -17.03 -2.33
N GLU A 97 2.14 -17.59 -3.53
CA GLU A 97 0.84 -17.65 -4.20
C GLU A 97 -0.22 -18.41 -3.39
N GLY A 98 0.16 -19.50 -2.72
CA GLY A 98 -0.76 -20.28 -1.89
C GLY A 98 -1.32 -19.44 -0.74
N ARG A 99 -0.44 -18.64 -0.12
CA ARG A 99 -0.80 -17.69 0.95
C ARG A 99 -1.62 -16.51 0.43
N LEU A 100 -1.29 -15.98 -0.75
CA LEU A 100 -2.06 -14.91 -1.38
C LEU A 100 -3.48 -15.34 -1.77
N LYS A 101 -3.70 -16.62 -2.08
CA LYS A 101 -5.03 -17.18 -2.39
C LYS A 101 -5.85 -17.51 -1.13
N ALA A 102 -5.24 -17.48 0.05
CA ALA A 102 -5.93 -17.71 1.31
C ALA A 102 -6.90 -16.57 1.65
N SER A 103 -7.98 -16.90 2.36
CA SER A 103 -9.00 -15.94 2.79
C SER A 103 -8.46 -14.89 3.76
N ASP A 104 -7.36 -15.19 4.44
CA ASP A 104 -6.65 -14.34 5.38
C ASP A 104 -5.31 -13.79 4.84
N SER A 105 -5.09 -13.84 3.52
CA SER A 105 -3.93 -13.26 2.82
C SER A 105 -3.62 -11.81 3.20
N TRP A 106 -4.63 -11.06 3.66
CA TRP A 106 -4.46 -9.71 4.19
C TRP A 106 -3.48 -9.67 5.37
N ARG A 107 -3.40 -10.70 6.21
CA ARG A 107 -2.50 -10.76 7.37
C ARG A 107 -1.06 -10.69 6.90
N ASP A 108 -0.70 -11.53 5.93
CA ASP A 108 0.67 -11.65 5.45
C ASP A 108 1.16 -10.36 4.81
N VAL A 109 0.34 -9.74 3.97
CA VAL A 109 0.72 -8.50 3.28
C VAL A 109 0.72 -7.32 4.24
N LEU A 110 -0.32 -7.16 5.08
CA LEU A 110 -0.37 -6.06 6.05
C LEU A 110 0.70 -6.18 7.13
N SER A 111 1.16 -7.40 7.47
CA SER A 111 2.31 -7.58 8.34
C SER A 111 3.56 -6.95 7.74
N LEU A 112 3.79 -7.13 6.43
CA LEU A 112 4.94 -6.51 5.77
C LEU A 112 4.78 -4.98 5.73
N HIS A 113 3.59 -4.45 5.50
CA HIS A 113 3.35 -3.00 5.59
C HIS A 113 3.73 -2.45 6.97
N ILE A 114 3.28 -3.09 8.05
CA ILE A 114 3.59 -2.67 9.42
C ILE A 114 5.09 -2.81 9.69
N SER A 115 5.68 -3.95 9.36
CA SER A 115 7.10 -4.22 9.62
C SER A 115 8.05 -3.24 8.92
N TYR A 116 7.71 -2.75 7.72
CA TYR A 116 8.61 -1.87 6.96
C TYR A 116 8.33 -0.38 7.18
N PHE A 117 7.08 0.00 7.40
CA PHE A 117 6.67 1.41 7.30
C PHE A 117 5.91 1.94 8.51
N ALA A 118 5.46 1.11 9.44
CA ALA A 118 4.69 1.61 10.57
C ALA A 118 5.59 2.06 11.72
N ASP A 119 5.30 3.26 12.20
CA ASP A 119 5.56 3.73 13.55
C ASP A 119 4.22 4.00 14.26
N GLU A 120 4.27 4.45 15.52
CA GLU A 120 3.07 4.78 16.30
C GLU A 120 2.16 5.77 15.57
N ASP A 121 2.74 6.85 15.05
CA ASP A 121 2.02 7.93 14.37
C ASP A 121 1.40 7.46 13.06
N GLY A 122 2.15 6.69 12.26
CA GLY A 122 1.70 6.16 10.97
C GLY A 122 0.59 5.13 11.12
N LEU A 123 0.71 4.21 12.08
CA LEU A 123 -0.34 3.24 12.37
C LEU A 123 -1.56 3.91 13.01
N GLY A 124 -1.36 4.84 13.95
CA GLY A 124 -2.42 5.65 14.55
C GLY A 124 -3.20 6.43 13.48
N SER A 125 -2.50 7.11 12.58
CA SER A 125 -3.10 7.84 11.46
C SER A 125 -3.89 6.92 10.51
N LEU A 126 -3.39 5.70 10.25
CA LEU A 126 -4.12 4.71 9.46
C LEU A 126 -5.40 4.26 10.17
N LEU A 127 -5.34 3.97 11.48
CA LEU A 127 -6.49 3.59 12.30
C LEU A 127 -7.55 4.71 12.31
N GLU A 128 -7.13 5.96 12.51
CA GLU A 128 -8.00 7.13 12.39
C GLU A 128 -8.62 7.24 11.00
N HIS A 129 -7.85 6.96 9.94
CA HIS A 129 -8.33 7.03 8.57
C HIS A 129 -9.35 5.93 8.24
N ILE A 130 -9.17 4.71 8.73
CA ILE A 130 -10.13 3.63 8.48
C ILE A 130 -11.36 3.67 9.39
N ARG A 131 -11.24 4.31 10.56
CA ARG A 131 -12.26 4.45 11.61
C ARG A 131 -12.57 3.13 12.36
N ALA A 132 -13.03 3.26 13.61
CA ALA A 132 -13.26 2.15 14.53
C ALA A 132 -14.38 1.18 14.11
N ASP A 133 -15.33 1.64 13.28
CA ASP A 133 -16.38 0.81 12.69
C ASP A 133 -15.87 -0.10 11.56
N ASN A 134 -14.63 0.08 11.09
CA ASN A 134 -14.04 -0.76 10.06
C ASN A 134 -13.62 -2.13 10.65
N PRO A 135 -13.99 -3.26 10.02
CA PRO A 135 -13.59 -4.60 10.48
C PRO A 135 -12.08 -4.82 10.60
N PHE A 136 -11.25 -4.01 9.93
CA PHE A 136 -9.80 -4.07 9.99
C PHE A 136 -9.20 -3.27 11.17
N TYR A 137 -9.97 -2.43 11.86
CA TYR A 137 -9.46 -1.61 12.96
C TYR A 137 -8.84 -2.46 14.07
N GLY A 138 -9.62 -3.36 14.67
CA GLY A 138 -9.11 -4.30 15.68
C GLY A 138 -8.05 -5.25 15.11
N ARG A 139 -8.22 -5.69 13.85
CA ARG A 139 -7.28 -6.61 13.20
C ARG A 139 -5.89 -6.02 13.04
N LEU A 140 -5.77 -4.73 12.72
CA LEU A 140 -4.49 -4.04 12.59
C LEU A 140 -3.82 -3.87 13.96
N ILE A 141 -4.58 -3.60 15.01
CA ILE A 141 -4.08 -3.54 16.39
C ILE A 141 -3.54 -4.91 16.81
N ASP A 142 -4.35 -5.96 16.63
CA ASP A 142 -3.95 -7.33 16.93
C ASP A 142 -2.71 -7.76 16.13
N LEU A 143 -2.65 -7.35 14.85
CA LEU A 143 -1.50 -7.63 14.00
C LEU A 143 -0.25 -6.88 14.48
N ALA A 144 -0.38 -5.60 14.85
CA ALA A 144 0.72 -4.81 15.40
C ALA A 144 1.26 -5.39 16.72
N HIS A 145 0.38 -5.89 17.60
CA HIS A 145 0.77 -6.57 18.83
C HIS A 145 1.37 -7.97 18.62
N SER A 146 1.12 -8.60 17.47
CA SER A 146 1.67 -9.93 17.17
C SER A 146 3.17 -9.90 16.88
N PHE A 147 3.71 -8.71 16.64
CA PHE A 147 5.14 -8.53 16.46
C PHE A 147 5.86 -8.58 17.82
N GLY A 148 6.91 -9.41 17.91
CA GLY A 148 7.69 -9.58 19.13
C GLY A 148 8.54 -8.36 19.50
N PRO A 149 9.32 -8.43 20.59
CA PRO A 149 10.13 -7.31 21.10
C PRO A 149 11.31 -6.88 20.18
N GLU A 150 11.48 -7.51 19.02
CA GLU A 150 12.53 -7.19 18.03
C GLU A 150 12.09 -6.14 16.99
N ILE A 151 10.87 -5.61 17.12
CA ILE A 151 10.40 -4.47 16.31
C ILE A 151 10.89 -3.16 16.94
N PRO A 152 11.16 -2.11 16.13
CA PRO A 152 11.67 -0.86 16.65
C PRO A 152 10.77 -0.36 17.78
N GLU A 153 11.37 0.27 18.79
CA GLU A 153 10.73 0.77 20.02
C GLU A 153 9.48 1.65 19.78
N CYS A 154 9.16 2.02 18.53
CA CYS A 154 8.04 2.86 18.12
C CYS A 154 6.64 2.20 18.14
N LEU A 155 6.46 0.93 18.49
CA LEU A 155 5.11 0.30 18.55
C LEU A 155 4.65 -0.10 19.96
N SER A 156 5.46 0.11 21.01
CA SER A 156 5.13 -0.30 22.38
C SER A 156 3.97 0.48 23.01
N ASP A 157 3.70 1.70 22.54
CA ASP A 157 2.82 2.64 23.23
C ASP A 157 1.35 2.61 22.73
N ILE A 158 1.07 1.81 21.70
CA ILE A 158 -0.27 1.62 21.10
C ILE A 158 -1.29 1.07 22.11
N GLY A 159 -0.83 0.36 23.15
CA GLY A 159 -1.67 -0.09 24.27
C GLY A 159 -2.39 1.05 25.01
N THR A 160 -1.93 2.30 24.86
CA THR A 160 -2.52 3.48 25.49
C THR A 160 -3.73 4.03 24.71
N MET A 161 -3.84 3.74 23.40
CA MET A 161 -4.95 4.20 22.56
C MET A 161 -6.30 3.54 22.88
N GLN A 162 -6.28 2.34 23.51
CA GLN A 162 -7.50 1.70 24.00
C GLN A 162 -8.13 2.43 25.19
N LYS A 163 -7.36 3.15 26.03
CA LYS A 163 -7.92 3.85 27.20
C LYS A 163 -8.58 5.18 26.85
N LYS A 164 -8.09 5.91 25.84
CA LYS A 164 -8.67 7.21 25.48
C LYS A 164 -9.97 7.11 24.68
N THR A 165 -10.13 6.08 23.85
CA THR A 165 -11.28 5.96 22.94
C THR A 165 -12.55 5.44 23.63
N LEU A 166 -12.44 4.88 24.84
CA LEU A 166 -13.59 4.42 25.64
C LEU A 166 -14.07 5.46 26.67
N GLU A 167 -13.38 6.60 26.79
CA GLU A 167 -13.70 7.68 27.75
C GLU A 167 -14.19 8.98 27.09
N THR A 168 -14.63 8.93 25.82
CA THR A 168 -15.32 10.06 25.14
C THR A 168 -16.57 9.58 24.41
#